data_AF-A0A0B1QYM2-F1
#
_entry.id   AF-A0A0B1QYM2-F1
#
_cell.length_a   1.000
_cell.length_b   1.000
_cell.length_c   1.000
_cell.angle_alpha   90.00
_cell.angle_beta   90.00
_cell.angle_gamma   90.00
#
_symmetry.space_group_name_H-M   'P 1'
#
loop_
_entity.id
_entity.type
_entity.pdbx_description
1 polymer ?
#
loop_
_entity_poly.entity_id
_entity_poly.type
_entity_poly.pdbx_seq_one_letter_code
_entity_poly.pdbx_strand_id
1 'polypeptide(L)'
;MAAEDLNHFSYLNKFFPELTEIQSAHVFMLVFSSWSAEEIAEYRDVTVDTVKDSLVAAQKRLKASNMKSLRGVVVLRVMMSISGFMHGDNLP
;
A
#
# COMPACT_ATOMS: atom_id res chain seq x y z
N MET A 1 18.30 -12.58 2.08
CA MET A 1 16.99 -12.58 1.40
C MET A 1 16.10 -11.38 1.80
N ALA A 2 16.25 -10.77 2.98
CA ALA A 2 15.35 -9.68 3.44
C ALA A 2 15.71 -8.24 3.00
N ALA A 3 16.93 -8.00 2.48
CA ALA A 3 17.41 -6.64 2.19
C ALA A 3 17.06 -6.13 0.78
N GLU A 4 16.83 -7.03 -0.18
CA GLU A 4 16.54 -6.66 -1.56
C GLU A 4 15.07 -6.21 -1.75
N ASP A 5 14.17 -6.63 -0.85
CA ASP A 5 12.74 -6.35 -0.95
C ASP A 5 12.36 -4.92 -0.52
N LEU A 6 13.08 -4.32 0.43
CA LEU A 6 12.84 -2.93 0.88
C LEU A 6 13.03 -1.91 -0.26
N ASN A 7 13.97 -2.15 -1.17
CA ASN A 7 14.20 -1.22 -2.27
C ASN A 7 13.03 -1.15 -3.27
N HIS A 8 12.29 -2.24 -3.49
CA HIS A 8 11.15 -2.26 -4.41
C HIS A 8 9.94 -1.46 -3.88
N PHE A 9 9.74 -1.45 -2.56
CA PHE A 9 8.60 -0.78 -1.94
C PHE A 9 8.87 0.71 -1.61
N SER A 10 10.13 1.14 -1.60
CA SER A 10 10.50 2.55 -1.39
C SER A 10 9.80 3.52 -2.36
N TYR A 11 9.66 3.12 -3.63
CA TYR A 11 8.94 3.91 -4.65
C TYR A 11 7.45 4.00 -4.37
N LEU A 12 6.88 3.03 -3.65
CA LEU A 12 5.45 2.97 -3.37
C LEU A 12 5.03 4.00 -2.31
N ASN A 13 5.95 4.40 -1.42
CA ASN A 13 5.72 5.52 -0.51
C ASN A 13 5.49 6.86 -1.23
N LYS A 14 5.89 7.01 -2.50
CA LYS A 14 5.60 8.22 -3.28
C LYS A 14 4.09 8.44 -3.45
N PHE A 15 3.32 7.36 -3.55
CA PHE A 15 1.85 7.45 -3.67
C PHE A 15 1.19 7.70 -2.31
N PHE A 16 1.82 7.28 -1.22
CA PHE A 16 1.24 7.31 0.12
C PHE A 16 2.27 7.79 1.16
N PRO A 17 2.70 9.07 1.12
CA PRO A 17 3.72 9.59 2.03
C PRO A 17 3.30 9.56 3.51
N GLU A 18 2.00 9.43 3.80
CA GLU A 18 1.48 9.26 5.17
C GLU A 18 1.64 7.84 5.75
N LEU A 19 2.05 6.87 4.92
CA LEU A 19 2.24 5.47 5.31
C LEU A 19 3.72 5.16 5.59
N THR A 20 3.95 4.20 6.46
CA THR A 20 5.28 3.58 6.54
C THR A 20 5.51 2.69 5.33
N GLU A 21 6.77 2.41 5.01
CA GLU A 21 7.11 1.53 3.88
C GLU A 21 6.46 0.15 3.98
N ILE A 22 6.39 -0.42 5.18
CA ILE A 22 5.73 -1.70 5.46
C ILE A 22 4.21 -1.59 5.21
N GLN A 23 3.59 -0.49 5.65
CA GLN A 23 2.16 -0.26 5.40
C GLN A 23 1.87 -0.12 3.92
N SER A 24 2.70 0.62 3.19
CA SER A 24 2.61 0.73 1.74
C SER A 24 2.76 -0.63 1.06
N ALA A 25 3.75 -1.44 1.44
CA ALA A 25 3.94 -2.78 0.90
C ALA A 25 2.70 -3.67 1.11
N HIS A 26 2.19 -3.76 2.34
CA HIS A 26 1.00 -4.56 2.64
C HIS A 26 -0.23 -4.08 1.87
N VAL A 27 -0.43 -2.77 1.75
CA VAL A 27 -1.53 -2.19 0.97
C VAL A 27 -1.40 -2.54 -0.52
N PHE A 28 -0.21 -2.46 -1.10
CA PHE A 28 0.00 -2.80 -2.50
C PHE A 28 -0.20 -4.30 -2.78
N MET A 29 0.30 -5.17 -1.91
CA MET A 29 0.06 -6.62 -2.00
C MET A 29 -1.44 -6.93 -1.95
N LEU A 30 -2.17 -6.31 -1.00
CA LEU A 30 -3.62 -6.48 -0.87
C LEU A 30 -4.39 -6.00 -2.11
N VAL A 31 -4.00 -4.87 -2.69
CA VAL A 31 -4.80 -4.16 -3.70
C VAL A 31 -4.46 -4.60 -5.12
N PHE A 32 -3.17 -4.67 -5.46
CA PHE A 32 -2.72 -4.92 -6.83
C PHE A 32 -2.32 -6.38 -7.07
N SER A 33 -1.83 -7.08 -6.04
CA SER A 33 -1.57 -8.53 -6.13
C SER A 33 -2.76 -9.38 -5.69
N SER A 34 -3.83 -8.73 -5.19
CA SER A 34 -5.04 -9.38 -4.66
C SER A 34 -4.79 -10.40 -3.55
N TRP A 35 -3.67 -10.28 -2.83
CA TRP A 35 -3.34 -11.19 -1.73
C TRP A 35 -4.26 -10.98 -0.54
N SER A 36 -4.54 -12.07 0.16
CA SER A 36 -5.17 -12.13 1.47
C SER A 36 -4.19 -11.71 2.58
N ALA A 37 -4.71 -11.46 3.79
CA ALA A 37 -3.85 -11.14 4.93
C ALA A 37 -2.96 -12.34 5.31
N GLU A 38 -3.45 -13.55 5.07
CA GLU A 38 -2.78 -14.83 5.28
C GLU A 38 -1.59 -14.99 4.32
N GLU A 39 -1.80 -14.76 3.02
CA GLU A 39 -0.71 -14.81 2.02
C GLU A 39 0.36 -13.75 2.27
N ILE A 40 -0.04 -12.54 2.69
CA ILE A 40 0.92 -11.48 3.06
C ILE A 40 1.70 -11.90 4.31
N ALA A 41 1.04 -12.48 5.31
CA ALA A 41 1.67 -12.92 6.55
C ALA A 41 2.71 -14.03 6.29
N GLU A 42 2.37 -15.00 5.45
CA GLU A 42 3.28 -16.05 4.99
C GLU A 42 4.48 -15.45 4.24
N TYR A 43 4.23 -14.58 3.26
CA TYR A 43 5.29 -13.95 2.47
C TYR A 43 6.25 -13.12 3.31
N ARG A 44 5.72 -12.42 4.32
CA ARG A 44 6.49 -11.50 5.17
C ARG A 44 7.07 -12.17 6.42
N ASP A 45 6.80 -13.45 6.63
CA ASP A 45 7.19 -14.22 7.83
C ASP A 45 6.76 -13.51 9.14
N VAL A 46 5.49 -13.10 9.19
CA VAL A 46 4.86 -12.44 10.35
C VAL A 46 3.49 -13.05 10.66
N THR A 47 2.88 -12.67 11.79
CA THR A 47 1.54 -13.13 12.12
C THR A 47 0.47 -12.43 11.27
N VAL A 48 -0.63 -13.14 11.00
CA VAL A 48 -1.81 -12.57 10.32
C VAL A 48 -2.35 -11.34 11.06
N ASP A 49 -2.32 -11.35 12.38
CA ASP A 49 -2.75 -10.21 13.20
C ASP A 49 -1.85 -8.98 12.97
N THR A 50 -0.54 -9.16 12.83
CA THR A 50 0.40 -8.08 12.49
C THR A 50 0.03 -7.44 11.15
N VAL A 51 -0.31 -8.26 10.15
CA VAL A 51 -0.76 -7.75 8.83
C VAL A 51 -2.08 -7.01 8.96
N LYS A 52 -3.06 -7.57 9.68
CA LYS A 52 -4.37 -6.93 9.91
C LYS A 52 -4.23 -5.59 10.60
N ASP A 53 -3.43 -5.50 11.66
CA ASP A 53 -3.17 -4.27 12.38
C ASP A 53 -2.49 -3.23 11.49
N SER A 54 -1.52 -3.66 10.66
CA SER A 54 -0.88 -2.81 9.68
C SER A 54 -1.88 -2.26 8.65
N LEU A 55 -2.77 -3.10 8.12
CA LEU A 55 -3.78 -2.70 7.13
C LEU A 55 -4.84 -1.78 7.74
N VAL A 56 -5.25 -2.01 8.98
CA VAL A 56 -6.16 -1.13 9.73
C VAL A 56 -5.51 0.23 10.00
N ALA A 57 -4.23 0.24 10.37
CA ALA A 57 -3.48 1.49 10.54
C ALA A 57 -3.38 2.28 9.22
N ALA A 58 -3.11 1.59 8.11
CA ALA A 58 -3.06 2.19 6.78
C ALA A 58 -4.44 2.73 6.36
N GLN A 59 -5.52 1.97 6.61
CA GLN A 59 -6.89 2.41 6.36
C GLN A 59 -7.20 3.74 7.05
N LYS A 60 -6.84 3.86 8.33
CA LYS A 60 -7.05 5.09 9.12
C LYS A 60 -6.23 6.25 8.57
N ARG A 61 -4.96 6.03 8.23
CA ARG A 61 -4.07 7.06 7.67
C ARG A 61 -4.55 7.57 6.31
N LEU A 62 -5.01 6.68 5.44
CA LEU A 62 -5.59 7.00 4.14
C LEU A 62 -7.04 7.50 4.23
N LYS A 63 -7.59 7.65 5.45
CA LYS A 63 -8.97 8.10 5.70
C LYS A 63 -10.03 7.27 4.95
N ALA A 64 -9.75 5.99 4.70
CA ALA A 64 -10.74 5.08 4.13
C ALA A 64 -11.73 4.65 5.21
N SER A 65 -13.03 4.62 4.88
CA SER A 65 -14.08 4.29 5.85
C SER A 65 -14.11 2.82 6.24
N ASN A 66 -13.64 1.93 5.36
CA ASN A 66 -13.53 0.49 5.58
C ASN A 66 -12.51 -0.12 4.61
N MET A 67 -12.22 -1.41 4.77
CA MET A 67 -11.24 -2.14 3.94
C MET A 67 -11.63 -2.23 2.46
N LYS A 68 -12.93 -2.26 2.13
CA LYS A 68 -13.39 -2.21 0.73
C LYS A 68 -13.10 -0.85 0.10
N SER A 69 -13.34 0.23 0.84
CA SER A 69 -13.01 1.59 0.43
C SER A 69 -11.50 1.82 0.35
N LEU A 70 -10.69 1.13 1.18
CA LEU A 70 -9.22 1.20 1.11
C LEU A 70 -8.72 0.83 -0.28
N ARG A 71 -9.22 -0.27 -0.86
CA ARG A 71 -8.85 -0.68 -2.22
C ARG A 71 -9.16 0.41 -3.24
N GLY A 72 -10.36 1.00 -3.15
CA GLY A 72 -10.76 2.09 -4.04
C GLY A 72 -9.88 3.34 -3.93
N VAL A 73 -9.58 3.78 -2.69
CA VAL A 73 -8.71 4.94 -2.44
C VAL A 73 -7.31 4.73 -3.01
N VAL A 74 -6.76 3.54 -2.84
CA VAL A 74 -5.42 3.19 -3.30
C VAL A 74 -5.36 3.19 -4.83
N VAL A 75 -6.29 2.50 -5.50
CA VAL A 75 -6.36 2.49 -6.97
C VAL A 75 -6.54 3.90 -7.52
N LEU A 76 -7.46 4.68 -6.96
CA LEU A 76 -7.74 6.04 -7.41
C LEU A 76 -6.50 6.94 -7.30
N ARG A 77 -5.79 6.89 -6.17
CA ARG A 77 -4.62 7.74 -5.96
C ARG A 77 -3.47 7.36 -6.89
N VAL A 78 -3.20 6.06 -7.06
CA VAL A 78 -2.17 5.58 -8.00
C VAL A 78 -2.51 5.99 -9.44
N MET A 79 -3.76 5.83 -9.86
CA MET A 79 -4.22 6.25 -11.20
C MET A 79 -4.08 7.76 -11.39
N MET A 80 -4.45 8.57 -10.39
CA MET A 80 -4.26 10.03 -10.44
C MET A 80 -2.79 10.43 -10.56
N SER A 81 -1.90 9.78 -9.80
CA SER A 81 -0.45 10.04 -9.88
C SER A 81 0.12 9.66 -11.25
N ILE A 82 -0.31 8.53 -11.83
CA ILE A 82 0.10 8.12 -13.17
C ILE A 82 -0.47 9.06 -14.23
N SER A 83 -1.72 9.49 -14.11
CA SER A 83 -2.33 10.43 -15.06
C SER A 83 -1.67 11.81 -15.01
N GLY A 84 -1.32 12.32 -13.83
CA GLY A 84 -0.59 13.58 -13.68
C GLY A 84 0.79 13.52 -14.35
N PHE A 85 1.51 12.40 -14.17
CA PHE A 85 2.78 12.16 -14.87
C PHE A 85 2.63 12.15 -16.40
N MET A 86 1.56 11.51 -16.93
CA MET A 86 1.31 11.46 -18.38
C MET A 86 0.89 12.81 -18.97
N HIS A 87 0.28 13.69 -18.19
CA HIS A 87 -0.16 15.02 -18.65
C HIS A 87 0.85 16.13 -18.36
N GLY A 88 2.00 15.82 -17.75
CA GLY A 88 3.07 16.79 -17.49
C GLY A 88 2.80 17.73 -16.31
N ASP A 89 1.75 17.50 -15.53
CA ASP A 89 1.47 18.26 -14.32
C ASP A 89 2.35 17.72 -13.19
N ASN A 90 3.43 18.44 -12.89
CA ASN A 90 4.12 18.34 -11.62
C ASN A 90 3.12 18.72 -10.51
N LEU A 91 2.48 17.71 -9.89
CA LEU A 91 1.69 17.96 -8.70
C LEU A 91 2.64 18.47 -7.58
N PRO A 92 2.30 19.59 -6.91
CA PRO A 92 3.11 20.16 -5.83
C PRO A 92 3.17 19.27 -4.59
#